data_AF-A0A163B1J5-F1
#
_entry.id   AF-A0A163B1J5-F1
#
_cell.length_a   1.000
_cell.length_b   1.000
_cell.length_c   1.000
_cell.angle_alpha   90.00
_cell.angle_beta   90.00
_cell.angle_gamma   90.00
#
_symmetry.space_group_name_H-M   'P 1'
#
loop_
_entity.id
_entity.type
_entity.pdbx_description
1 polymer ?
#
loop_
_entity_poly.entity_id
_entity_poly.type
_entity_poly.pdbx_seq_one_letter_code
_entity_poly.pdbx_strand_id
1 'polypeptide(L)'
;MTSKATQEYRASFITLISQLTVIEKKGQEFFDRIENSVWTPYVPTSAQTDFEQLMISLQNLETHARTSGLLSIAGSSTDAADGQSSPQPKNLAVRDADTLQAVDTFFQEKNRLLMNIRAAVNAAHRPS
;
A
#
# COMPACT_ATOMS: atom_id res chain seq x y z
N MET A 1 12.57 3.78 29.26
CA MET A 1 11.57 2.72 29.12
C MET A 1 10.66 3.08 27.96
N THR A 2 10.65 2.30 26.88
CA THR A 2 9.75 2.52 25.74
C THR A 2 8.36 2.05 26.13
N SER A 3 7.32 2.83 25.85
CA SER A 3 5.95 2.44 26.22
C SER A 3 5.53 1.16 25.47
N LYS A 4 4.69 0.33 26.08
CA LYS A 4 4.12 -0.88 25.46
C LYS A 4 3.47 -0.58 24.10
N ALA A 5 2.75 0.55 24.01
CA ALA A 5 2.15 1.02 22.78
C ALA A 5 3.18 1.35 21.68
N THR A 6 4.33 1.90 22.06
CA THR A 6 5.43 2.18 21.12
C THR A 6 6.07 0.88 20.60
N GLN A 7 6.12 -0.16 21.44
CA GLN A 7 6.67 -1.46 21.05
C GLN A 7 5.73 -2.21 20.11
N GLU A 8 4.43 -2.21 20.40
CA GLU A 8 3.38 -2.80 19.54
C GLU A 8 3.34 -2.09 18.17
N TYR A 9 3.39 -0.76 18.16
CA TYR A 9 3.45 0.02 16.93
C TYR A 9 4.69 -0.30 16.07
N ARG A 10 5.88 -0.39 16.69
CA ARG A 10 7.10 -0.78 15.97
C ARG A 10 7.00 -2.18 15.38
N ALA A 11 6.42 -3.12 16.11
CA ALA A 11 6.21 -4.49 15.62
C ALA A 11 5.23 -4.52 14.43
N SER A 12 4.11 -3.80 14.51
CA SER A 12 3.16 -3.65 13.39
C SER A 12 3.82 -3.01 12.17
N PHE A 13 4.63 -1.97 12.36
CA PHE A 13 5.35 -1.30 11.28
C PHE A 13 6.36 -2.22 10.59
N ILE A 14 7.16 -2.97 11.35
CA ILE A 14 8.09 -3.99 10.80
C ILE A 14 7.33 -5.04 10.00
N THR A 15 6.18 -5.47 10.50
CA THR A 15 5.36 -6.49 9.84
C THR A 15 4.82 -5.97 8.50
N LEU A 16 4.38 -4.71 8.43
CA LEU A 16 3.92 -4.11 7.19
C LEU A 16 5.04 -3.93 6.17
N ILE A 17 6.24 -3.52 6.61
CA ILE A 17 7.41 -3.48 5.71
C ILE A 17 7.68 -4.87 5.14
N SER A 18 7.69 -5.90 5.99
CA SER A 18 7.90 -7.28 5.53
C SER A 18 6.82 -7.72 4.54
N GLN A 19 5.55 -7.35 4.77
CA GLN A 19 4.46 -7.67 3.85
C GLN A 19 4.62 -6.93 2.51
N LEU A 20 5.05 -5.66 2.54
CA LEU A 20 5.34 -4.87 1.34
C LEU A 20 6.47 -5.52 0.51
N THR A 21 7.58 -5.89 1.14
CA THR A 21 8.70 -6.54 0.45
C THR A 21 8.29 -7.86 -0.22
N VAL A 22 7.40 -8.64 0.41
CA VAL A 22 6.87 -9.86 -0.21
C VAL A 22 6.00 -9.53 -1.42
N ILE A 23 5.16 -8.50 -1.33
CA ILE A 23 4.31 -8.05 -2.45
C ILE A 23 5.18 -7.54 -3.61
N GLU A 24 6.20 -6.73 -3.32
CA GLU A 24 7.14 -6.21 -4.32
C GLU A 24 7.84 -7.35 -5.05
N LYS A 25 8.34 -8.34 -4.32
CA LYS A 25 8.98 -9.52 -4.91
C LYS A 25 8.02 -10.28 -5.83
N LYS A 26 6.79 -10.55 -5.38
CA LYS A 26 5.77 -11.23 -6.18
C LYS A 26 5.37 -10.40 -7.41
N GLY A 27 5.30 -9.08 -7.27
CA GLY A 27 5.01 -8.15 -8.36
C GLY A 27 6.10 -8.18 -9.42
N GLN A 28 7.37 -8.17 -8.99
CA GLN A 28 8.51 -8.31 -9.89
C GLN A 28 8.46 -9.65 -10.64
N GLU A 29 8.26 -10.77 -9.93
CA GLU A 29 8.14 -12.09 -10.55
C GLU A 29 7.00 -12.16 -11.57
N PHE A 30 5.88 -11.49 -11.28
CA PHE A 30 4.74 -11.38 -12.20
C PHE A 30 5.10 -10.58 -13.47
N PHE A 31 5.74 -9.42 -13.32
CA PHE A 31 6.18 -8.61 -14.46
C PHE A 31 7.25 -9.32 -15.30
N ASP A 32 8.21 -9.99 -14.65
CA ASP A 32 9.24 -10.76 -15.33
C ASP A 32 8.62 -11.89 -16.18
N ARG A 33 7.57 -12.56 -15.68
CA ARG A 33 6.84 -13.58 -16.45
C ARG A 33 6.10 -13.01 -17.65
N ILE A 34 5.53 -11.81 -17.53
CA ILE A 34 4.90 -11.12 -18.66
C ILE A 34 5.95 -10.73 -19.70
N GLU A 35 7.07 -10.15 -19.28
CA GLU A 35 8.14 -9.73 -20.18
C GLU A 35 8.75 -10.92 -20.92
N ASN A 36 8.97 -12.03 -20.21
CA ASN A 36 9.50 -13.26 -20.78
C ASN A 36 8.45 -14.12 -21.50
N SER A 37 7.19 -13.66 -21.60
CA SER A 37 6.09 -14.44 -22.19
C SER A 37 6.30 -14.79 -23.67
N VAL A 38 7.14 -14.02 -24.36
CA VAL A 38 7.57 -14.27 -25.74
C VAL A 38 8.42 -15.55 -25.85
N TRP A 39 9.21 -15.84 -24.82
CA TRP A 39 10.12 -17.00 -24.78
C TRP A 39 9.54 -18.17 -23.99
N THR A 40 8.83 -17.89 -22.91
CA THR A 40 8.17 -18.88 -22.04
C THR A 40 6.71 -18.51 -21.92
N PRO A 41 5.79 -19.18 -22.64
CA PRO A 41 4.38 -18.78 -22.70
C PRO A 41 3.77 -18.64 -21.31
N TYR A 42 3.31 -17.42 -21.00
CA TYR A 42 2.62 -17.16 -19.75
C TYR A 42 1.11 -17.33 -19.97
N VAL A 43 0.55 -18.42 -19.42
CA VAL A 43 -0.85 -18.80 -19.65
C VAL A 43 -1.80 -17.74 -19.06
N PRO A 44 -2.79 -17.25 -19.81
CA PRO A 44 -3.69 -16.17 -19.35
C PRO A 44 -4.41 -16.45 -18.02
N THR A 45 -4.82 -17.70 -17.78
CA THR A 45 -5.46 -18.11 -16.52
C THR A 45 -4.50 -18.06 -15.32
N SER A 46 -3.24 -18.42 -15.54
CA SER A 46 -2.18 -18.27 -14.53
C SER A 46 -1.88 -16.80 -14.26
N ALA A 47 -1.81 -15.98 -15.32
CA ALA A 47 -1.64 -14.54 -15.18
C ALA A 47 -2.78 -13.87 -14.40
N GLN A 48 -4.02 -14.25 -14.67
CA GLN A 48 -5.18 -13.76 -13.93
C GLN A 48 -5.11 -14.17 -12.45
N THR A 49 -4.74 -15.43 -12.17
CA THR A 49 -4.60 -15.92 -10.79
C THR A 49 -3.51 -15.18 -10.03
N ASP A 50 -2.35 -15.00 -10.64
CA ASP A 50 -1.21 -14.29 -10.04
C ASP A 50 -1.57 -12.80 -9.77
N PHE A 51 -2.30 -12.17 -10.70
CA PHE A 51 -2.85 -10.82 -10.52
C PHE A 51 -3.83 -10.74 -9.35
N GLU A 52 -4.81 -11.64 -9.27
CA GLU A 52 -5.78 -11.68 -8.17
C GLU A 52 -5.08 -11.86 -6.81
N GLN A 53 -4.06 -12.72 -6.73
CA GLN A 53 -3.27 -12.90 -5.51
C GLN A 53 -2.49 -11.65 -5.10
N LEU A 54 -1.93 -10.90 -6.06
CA LEU A 54 -1.28 -9.63 -5.78
C LEU A 54 -2.28 -8.61 -5.23
N MET A 55 -3.47 -8.52 -5.83
CA MET A 55 -4.53 -7.63 -5.37
C MET A 55 -5.02 -7.97 -3.96
N ILE A 56 -5.23 -9.25 -3.66
CA ILE A 56 -5.60 -9.71 -2.31
C ILE A 56 -4.49 -9.36 -1.30
N SER A 57 -3.22 -9.54 -1.68
CA SER A 57 -2.09 -9.22 -0.80
C SER A 57 -2.04 -7.72 -0.47
N LEU A 58 -2.30 -6.86 -1.46
CA LEU A 58 -2.39 -5.41 -1.27
C LEU A 58 -3.58 -5.01 -0.38
N GLN A 59 -4.76 -5.60 -0.57
CA GLN A 59 -5.93 -5.36 0.29
C GLN A 59 -5.70 -5.81 1.74
N ASN A 60 -4.97 -6.92 1.93
CA ASN A 60 -4.60 -7.40 3.26
C ASN A 60 -3.60 -6.47 3.93
N LEU A 61 -2.60 -5.97 3.19
CA LEU A 61 -1.67 -4.95 3.69
C LEU A 61 -2.43 -3.68 4.11
N GLU A 62 -3.35 -3.21 3.29
CA GLU A 62 -4.18 -2.03 3.57
C GLU A 62 -5.04 -2.23 4.81
N THR A 63 -5.74 -3.36 4.91
CA THR A 63 -6.52 -3.72 6.09
C THR A 63 -5.64 -3.74 7.34
N HIS A 64 -4.46 -4.35 7.26
CA HIS A 64 -3.54 -4.44 8.38
C HIS A 64 -3.01 -3.07 8.81
N ALA A 65 -2.73 -2.16 7.88
CA ALA A 65 -2.33 -0.79 8.19
C ALA A 65 -3.47 0.02 8.84
N ARG A 66 -4.73 -0.25 8.48
CA ARG A 66 -5.90 0.39 9.14
C ARG A 66 -6.10 -0.14 10.55
N THR A 67 -6.11 -1.46 10.72
CA THR A 67 -6.34 -2.10 12.03
C THR A 67 -5.19 -1.88 13.00
N SER A 68 -3.96 -1.71 12.51
CA SER A 68 -2.80 -1.35 13.33
C SER A 68 -2.79 0.11 13.77
N GLY A 69 -3.79 0.92 13.39
CA GLY A 69 -3.87 2.34 13.74
C GLY A 69 -2.88 3.24 12.98
N LEU A 70 -2.16 2.71 12.00
CA LEU A 70 -1.19 3.45 11.18
C LEU A 70 -1.89 4.40 10.19
N LEU A 71 -3.04 3.99 9.64
CA LEU A 71 -3.81 4.80 8.68
C LEU A 71 -4.82 5.76 9.33
N SER A 72 -5.09 5.65 10.64
CA SER A 72 -6.07 6.51 11.34
C SER A 72 -5.66 7.99 11.44
N ILE A 73 -4.47 8.36 10.95
CA ILE A 73 -3.89 9.72 11.08
C ILE A 73 -4.02 10.53 9.77
N ALA A 74 -4.16 9.88 8.61
CA ALA A 74 -4.21 10.58 7.30
C ALA A 74 -5.55 11.28 6.99
N GLY A 75 -6.58 11.09 7.82
CA GLY A 75 -7.91 11.70 7.62
C GLY A 75 -8.23 12.88 8.55
N SER A 76 -7.26 13.41 9.30
CA SER A 76 -7.52 14.41 10.35
C SER A 76 -7.23 15.87 9.97
N SER A 77 -7.04 16.17 8.69
CA SER A 77 -6.80 17.56 8.24
C SER A 77 -7.36 17.83 6.85
N THR A 78 -8.69 17.92 6.73
CA THR A 78 -9.40 18.94 5.93
C THR A 78 -10.91 18.79 6.11
N ASP A 79 -11.48 19.79 6.78
CA ASP A 79 -12.85 20.30 6.68
C ASP A 79 -14.06 19.51 7.22
N ALA A 80 -14.49 19.99 8.39
CA ALA A 80 -15.85 20.35 8.79
C ALA A 80 -16.93 19.26 8.97
N ALA A 81 -17.37 19.06 10.23
CA ALA A 81 -18.73 19.43 10.67
C ALA A 81 -18.92 19.14 12.17
N ASP A 82 -19.66 20.05 12.83
CA ASP A 82 -20.05 20.05 14.23
C ASP A 82 -20.68 18.74 14.74
N GLY A 83 -20.37 18.43 16.01
CA GLY A 83 -21.28 17.72 16.91
C GLY A 83 -21.05 16.21 17.08
N GLN A 84 -20.84 15.84 18.36
CA GLN A 84 -20.97 14.50 18.96
C GLN A 84 -19.75 13.55 18.98
N SER A 85 -19.08 13.60 20.14
CA SER A 85 -18.78 12.46 21.02
C SER A 85 -18.10 11.22 20.43
N SER A 86 -16.77 11.17 20.49
CA SER A 86 -15.99 9.91 20.56
C SER A 86 -14.62 10.17 21.20
N PRO A 87 -14.07 9.25 22.03
CA PRO A 87 -12.93 9.54 22.89
C PRO A 87 -11.64 9.73 22.10
N GLN A 88 -11.14 10.95 22.18
CA GLN A 88 -9.85 11.44 21.70
C GLN A 88 -8.67 10.55 22.15
N PRO A 89 -7.85 9.97 21.24
CA PRO A 89 -6.54 9.50 21.62
C PRO A 89 -5.61 10.71 21.74
N LYS A 90 -5.18 10.96 22.98
CA LYS A 90 -4.28 12.04 23.39
C LYS A 90 -3.02 12.12 22.52
N ASN A 91 -2.71 13.35 22.11
CA ASN A 91 -1.43 13.89 21.62
C ASN A 91 -0.19 13.02 21.88
N LEU A 92 0.52 12.66 20.80
CA LEU A 92 1.96 12.37 20.79
C LEU A 92 2.62 13.36 19.83
N ALA A 93 2.86 14.55 20.37
CA ALA A 93 3.49 15.70 19.71
C ALA A 93 5.02 15.51 19.54
N VAL A 94 5.43 14.38 18.98
CA VAL A 94 6.78 14.15 18.43
C VAL A 94 6.57 13.46 17.08
N ARG A 95 6.05 14.23 16.13
CA ARG A 95 5.88 13.83 14.73
C ARG A 95 7.06 14.44 13.97
N ASP A 96 8.06 13.64 13.64
CA ASP A 96 9.19 14.11 12.83
C ASP A 96 8.67 14.53 11.44
N ALA A 97 9.06 15.73 11.00
CA ALA A 97 8.72 16.27 9.68
C ALA A 97 9.15 15.31 8.55
N ASP A 98 10.23 14.56 8.78
CA ASP A 98 10.75 13.53 7.88
C ASP A 98 9.75 12.39 7.64
N THR A 99 8.93 12.06 8.64
CA THR A 99 7.92 10.99 8.52
C THR A 99 6.73 11.44 7.68
N LEU A 100 6.30 12.70 7.83
CA LEU A 100 5.26 13.30 6.98
C LEU A 100 5.73 13.39 5.53
N GLN A 101 6.97 13.83 5.31
CA GLN A 101 7.56 13.91 3.98
C GLN A 101 7.71 12.53 3.31
N ALA A 102 8.09 11.51 4.07
CA ALA A 102 8.17 10.13 3.56
C ALA A 102 6.80 9.59 3.14
N VAL A 103 5.75 9.90 3.91
CA VAL A 103 4.37 9.51 3.57
C VAL A 103 3.88 10.24 2.32
N ASP A 104 4.15 11.54 2.18
CA ASP A 104 3.78 12.29 0.98
C ASP A 104 4.50 11.76 -0.27
N THR A 105 5.79 11.46 -0.14
CA THR A 105 6.59 10.85 -1.22
C THR A 105 6.00 9.50 -1.62
N PHE A 106 5.59 8.69 -0.66
CA PHE A 106 4.95 7.40 -0.90
C PHE A 106 3.62 7.55 -1.67
N PHE A 107 2.78 8.52 -1.31
CA PHE A 107 1.51 8.74 -2.01
C PHE A 107 1.70 9.28 -3.44
N GLN A 108 2.69 10.15 -3.66
CA GLN A 108 3.03 10.61 -5.00
C GLN A 108 3.47 9.44 -5.88
N GLU A 109 4.31 8.56 -5.35
CA GLU A 109 4.82 7.41 -6.10
C GLU A 109 3.73 6.37 -6.38
N LYS A 110 2.82 6.14 -5.41
CA LYS A 110 1.63 5.31 -5.63
C LYS A 110 0.78 5.85 -6.78
N ASN A 111 0.51 7.15 -6.81
CA ASN A 111 -0.30 7.77 -7.85
C ASN A 111 0.38 7.67 -9.22
N ARG A 112 1.70 7.86 -9.27
CA ARG A 112 2.51 7.67 -10.49
C ARG A 112 2.39 6.25 -11.03
N LEU A 113 2.56 5.24 -10.18
CA LEU A 113 2.42 3.83 -10.57
C LEU A 113 1.02 3.52 -11.08
N LEU A 114 -0.01 4.02 -10.39
CA LEU A 114 -1.41 3.77 -10.73
C LEU A 114 -1.76 4.37 -12.11
N MET A 115 -1.22 5.56 -12.42
CA MET A 115 -1.37 6.18 -13.74
C MET A 115 -0.71 5.35 -14.83
N ASN A 116 0.51 4.87 -14.60
CA ASN A 116 1.26 4.06 -15.56
C ASN A 116 0.58 2.71 -15.83
N ILE A 117 0.07 2.05 -14.79
CA ILE A 117 -0.67 0.78 -14.92
C ILE A 117 -1.94 1.00 -15.75
N ARG A 118 -2.71 2.06 -15.47
CA ARG A 118 -3.90 2.41 -16.27
C ARG A 118 -3.56 2.71 -17.73
N ALA A 119 -2.47 3.42 -17.97
CA ALA A 119 -2.00 3.72 -19.32
C ALA A 119 -1.59 2.44 -20.08
N ALA A 120 -0.89 1.51 -19.42
CA ALA A 120 -0.51 0.23 -20.01
C ALA A 120 -1.72 -0.65 -20.36
N VAL A 121 -2.72 -0.71 -19.48
CA VAL A 121 -3.98 -1.44 -19.74
C VAL A 121 -4.73 -0.87 -20.94
N ASN A 122 -4.79 0.46 -21.05
CA ASN A 122 -5.46 1.13 -22.17
C ASN A 122 -4.68 0.97 -23.49
N ALA A 123 -3.34 0.94 -23.45
CA ALA A 123 -2.52 0.66 -24.61
C ALA A 123 -2.67 -0.78 -25.10
N ALA A 124 -2.83 -1.74 -24.18
CA ALA A 124 -3.09 -3.14 -24.49
C ALA A 124 -4.50 -3.42 -25.04
N HIS A 125 -5.47 -2.54 -24.79
CA HIS A 125 -6.86 -2.66 -25.26
C HIS A 125 -7.16 -1.96 -26.60
N ARG A 126 -6.17 -1.33 -27.25
CA ARG A 126 -6.38 -0.78 -28.60
C ARG A 126 -6.29 -1.91 -29.64
N PRO A 127 -7.38 -2.21 -30.38
CA PRO A 127 -7.28 -3.09 -31.54
C PRO A 127 -6.51 -2.36 -32.63
N SER A 128 -5.50 -3.03 -33.17
CA SER A 128 -4.90 -2.72 -34.48
C SER A 128 -5.89 -2.94 -35.60
#